data_AF-A0A812TVW7-F1
#
_entry.id   AF-A0A812TVW7-F1
#
_cell.length_a   1.000
_cell.length_b   1.000
_cell.length_c   1.000
_cell.angle_alpha   90.00
_cell.angle_beta   90.00
_cell.angle_gamma   90.00
#
_symmetry.space_group_name_H-M   'P 1'
#
loop_
_entity.id
_entity.type
_entity.pdbx_description
1 polymer ?
#
loop_
_entity_poly.entity_id
_entity_poly.type
_entity_poly.pdbx_seq_one_letter_code
_entity_poly.pdbx_strand_id
1 'polypeptide(L)'
;MTPQDSRLQDLFSYGPYKGKINLNIWDRLKDKPNGHYVVVCGINPTPLGEGKSTTTVGLSQALGAFLGQKVLTNIRQPSMGPTFGIKGGAAGGGYAQCFPMEDFNLHMTGDIHAITAAHNLFAAAIDTRYYHENSSSAKFIWNRLCPVDKHGKRQFEPSMYARLEKLGLSHKKHDPDLLTEEEIEKFCILDIDPDTITWRRVTDCSDKYLRKVEIGLNSSEFSKKKGEQMKRMASYGITVSSEIMAILALATDLKDLRTRLGKMICCYSKKGEPITADDFGITGALAVLMMDALPPTMLEQLAAQQLEAISDETDMSDSLREKARTEKQAVQDSSWRFRK
;
A
#
# COMPACT_ATOMS: atom_id res chain seq x y z
N MET A 1 -16.07 21.58 33.19
CA MET A 1 -15.54 21.00 31.95
C MET A 1 -14.76 19.76 32.35
N THR A 2 -15.29 18.57 32.09
CA THR A 2 -14.56 17.31 32.29
C THR A 2 -13.29 17.33 31.43
N PRO A 3 -12.15 16.81 31.90
CA PRO A 3 -10.99 16.62 31.04
C PRO A 3 -11.46 15.71 29.90
N GLN A 4 -11.60 16.25 28.69
CA GLN A 4 -11.74 15.41 27.52
C GLN A 4 -10.58 14.45 27.54
N ASP A 5 -10.89 13.16 27.57
CA ASP A 5 -9.90 12.10 27.72
C ASP A 5 -8.87 12.25 26.60
N SER A 6 -7.66 12.73 26.95
CA SER A 6 -6.56 12.97 26.01
C SER A 6 -6.24 11.77 25.12
N ARG A 7 -6.69 10.56 25.49
CA ARG A 7 -6.56 9.33 24.73
C ARG A 7 -7.47 9.27 23.48
N LEU A 8 -8.61 9.96 23.49
CA LEU A 8 -9.52 10.01 22.34
C LEU A 8 -9.02 10.91 21.20
N GLN A 9 -8.12 11.85 21.51
CA GLN A 9 -7.52 12.73 20.49
C GLN A 9 -6.56 11.99 19.54
N ASP A 10 -6.09 10.80 19.96
CA ASP A 10 -5.17 9.98 19.16
C ASP A 10 -5.90 8.96 18.28
N LEU A 11 -7.23 8.96 18.23
CA LEU A 11 -8.01 7.97 17.49
C LEU A 11 -8.80 8.62 16.35
N PHE A 12 -8.52 8.18 15.13
CA PHE A 12 -9.34 8.48 13.95
C PHE A 12 -10.35 7.35 13.76
N SER A 13 -11.62 7.59 14.08
CA SER A 13 -12.67 6.56 13.97
C SER A 13 -13.01 6.28 12.50
N TYR A 14 -13.16 4.99 12.16
CA TYR A 14 -13.64 4.47 10.89
C TYR A 14 -14.95 3.69 11.12
N GLY A 15 -15.96 4.41 11.58
CA GLY A 15 -17.19 3.79 12.08
C GLY A 15 -17.04 3.28 13.52
N PRO A 16 -18.01 2.48 14.00
CA PRO A 16 -18.14 2.20 15.43
C PRO A 16 -17.09 1.25 16.01
N TYR A 17 -16.57 0.31 15.20
CA TYR A 17 -15.76 -0.82 15.70
C TYR A 17 -14.28 -0.81 15.28
N LYS A 18 -13.86 0.23 14.55
CA LYS A 18 -12.50 0.34 14.02
C LYS A 18 -12.03 1.78 13.96
N GLY A 19 -10.72 1.97 14.05
CA GLY A 19 -10.11 3.28 13.94
C GLY A 19 -8.60 3.22 13.79
N LYS A 20 -7.97 4.32 13.42
CA LYS A 20 -6.52 4.45 13.29
C LYS A 20 -5.93 5.21 14.46
N ILE A 21 -4.80 4.75 14.96
CA ILE A 21 -4.08 5.43 16.05
C ILE A 21 -3.08 6.42 15.46
N ASN A 22 -3.18 7.68 15.88
CA ASN A 22 -2.21 8.72 15.57
C ASN A 22 -0.80 8.35 16.07
N LEU A 23 0.21 8.50 15.20
CA LEU A 23 1.60 8.19 15.52
C LEU A 23 2.20 9.08 16.62
N ASN A 24 1.61 10.25 16.90
CA ASN A 24 2.03 11.12 18.00
C ASN A 24 1.91 10.43 19.38
N ILE A 25 1.21 9.29 19.46
CA ILE A 25 1.18 8.45 20.66
C ILE A 25 2.58 8.03 21.13
N TRP A 26 3.56 7.93 20.22
CA TRP A 26 4.94 7.58 20.58
C TRP A 26 5.57 8.60 21.53
N ASP A 27 5.32 9.89 21.33
CA ASP A 27 5.86 10.95 22.20
C ASP A 27 5.31 10.84 23.62
N ARG A 28 4.05 10.41 23.77
CA ARG A 28 3.41 10.18 25.07
C ARG A 28 3.94 8.93 25.75
N LEU A 29 4.32 7.90 24.97
CA LEU A 29 4.73 6.60 25.49
C LEU A 29 6.25 6.43 25.62
N LYS A 30 7.06 7.42 25.19
CA LYS A 30 8.53 7.34 25.16
C LYS A 30 9.19 6.93 26.48
N ASP A 31 8.61 7.34 27.62
CA ASP A 31 9.16 7.09 28.97
C ASP A 31 8.57 5.83 29.61
N LYS A 32 7.71 5.09 28.90
CA LYS A 32 7.14 3.83 29.38
C LYS A 32 8.06 2.66 29.04
N PRO A 33 8.23 1.67 29.94
CA PRO A 33 8.99 0.48 29.62
C PRO A 33 8.26 -0.34 28.55
N ASN A 34 9.03 -1.01 27.70
CA ASN A 34 8.49 -1.96 26.72
C ASN A 34 7.80 -3.12 27.45
N GLY A 35 6.66 -3.57 26.89
CA GLY A 35 6.00 -4.79 27.33
C GLY A 35 6.73 -6.05 26.86
N HIS A 36 6.24 -7.21 27.29
CA HIS A 36 6.71 -8.49 26.76
C HIS A 36 6.23 -8.68 25.31
N TYR A 37 7.14 -9.11 24.44
CA TYR A 37 6.84 -9.38 23.04
C TYR A 37 6.78 -10.90 22.80
N VAL A 38 5.60 -11.40 22.44
CA VAL A 38 5.37 -12.82 22.17
C VAL A 38 5.14 -13.02 20.67
N VAL A 39 5.94 -13.88 20.06
CA VAL A 39 5.81 -14.24 18.65
C VAL A 39 5.19 -15.62 18.53
N VAL A 40 4.06 -15.71 17.84
CA VAL A 40 3.42 -16.98 17.50
C VAL A 40 3.89 -17.43 16.12
N CYS A 41 4.62 -18.53 16.08
CA CYS A 41 5.09 -19.19 14.87
C CYS A 41 4.35 -20.51 14.63
N GLY A 42 4.49 -21.10 13.45
CA GLY A 42 4.04 -22.46 13.19
C GLY A 42 5.01 -23.22 12.30
N ILE A 43 4.80 -24.52 12.20
CA ILE A 43 5.55 -25.41 11.30
C ILE A 43 5.30 -25.07 9.83
N ASN A 44 6.01 -25.75 8.94
CA ASN A 44 5.79 -25.66 7.49
C ASN A 44 4.30 -25.88 7.17
N PRO A 45 3.67 -25.00 6.37
CA PRO A 45 2.25 -25.11 6.07
C PRO A 45 1.89 -26.44 5.39
N THR A 46 0.80 -27.02 5.84
CA THR A 46 0.17 -28.24 5.33
C THR A 46 -1.23 -27.92 4.82
N PRO A 47 -1.79 -28.74 3.92
CA PRO A 47 -3.16 -28.53 3.43
C PRO A 47 -4.25 -28.58 4.52
N LEU A 48 -3.95 -29.14 5.70
CA LEU A 48 -4.91 -29.27 6.81
C LEU A 48 -5.11 -27.97 7.60
N GLY A 49 -4.18 -27.01 7.47
CA GLY A 49 -4.19 -25.75 8.19
C GLY A 49 -3.71 -25.87 9.65
N GLU A 50 -2.84 -24.96 10.07
CA GLU A 50 -2.20 -25.03 11.40
C GLU A 50 -2.90 -24.14 12.45
N GLY A 51 -3.85 -23.30 12.04
CA GLY A 51 -4.57 -22.43 12.99
C GLY A 51 -3.72 -21.33 13.63
N LYS A 52 -2.60 -20.92 13.03
CA LYS A 52 -1.69 -19.89 13.59
C LYS A 52 -2.42 -18.61 14.06
N SER A 53 -3.25 -18.02 13.21
CA SER A 53 -4.02 -16.82 13.58
C SER A 53 -5.00 -17.09 14.72
N THR A 54 -5.67 -18.25 14.70
CA THR A 54 -6.57 -18.69 15.77
C THR A 54 -5.83 -18.82 17.10
N THR A 55 -4.63 -19.41 17.09
CA THR A 55 -3.77 -19.51 18.29
C THR A 55 -3.34 -18.13 18.79
N THR A 56 -2.96 -17.21 17.89
CA THR A 56 -2.59 -15.84 18.27
C THR A 56 -3.73 -15.12 18.97
N VAL A 57 -4.93 -15.15 18.38
CA VAL A 57 -6.12 -14.50 18.94
C VAL A 57 -6.53 -15.17 20.26
N GLY A 58 -6.54 -16.50 20.31
CA GLY A 58 -6.90 -17.28 21.50
C GLY A 58 -5.93 -17.09 22.67
N LEU A 59 -4.62 -17.00 22.39
CA LEU A 59 -3.61 -16.70 23.41
C LEU A 59 -3.86 -15.33 24.05
N SER A 60 -4.16 -14.31 23.23
CA SER A 60 -4.50 -12.99 23.75
C SER A 60 -5.79 -12.98 24.56
N GLN A 61 -6.81 -13.75 24.15
CA GLN A 61 -8.04 -13.92 24.95
C GLN A 61 -7.73 -14.59 26.29
N ALA A 62 -6.92 -15.65 26.31
CA ALA A 62 -6.51 -16.35 27.53
C ALA A 62 -5.78 -15.40 28.50
N LEU A 63 -4.77 -14.67 28.01
CA LEU A 63 -4.02 -13.72 28.82
C LEU A 63 -4.90 -12.54 29.30
N GLY A 64 -5.72 -11.98 28.41
CA GLY A 64 -6.53 -10.81 28.67
C GLY A 64 -7.76 -11.11 29.53
N ALA A 65 -8.68 -11.92 29.01
CA ALA A 65 -9.98 -12.16 29.61
C ALA A 65 -9.92 -13.08 30.84
N PHE A 66 -9.04 -14.10 30.83
CA PHE A 66 -9.00 -15.10 31.91
C PHE A 66 -7.91 -14.85 32.95
N LEU A 67 -6.78 -14.24 32.56
CA LEU A 67 -5.66 -13.95 33.46
C LEU A 67 -5.51 -12.47 33.84
N GLY A 68 -6.41 -11.61 33.34
CA GLY A 68 -6.45 -10.18 33.67
C GLY A 68 -5.22 -9.38 33.21
N GLN A 69 -4.44 -9.89 32.25
CA GLN A 69 -3.27 -9.21 31.73
C GLN A 69 -3.64 -8.18 30.67
N LYS A 70 -2.88 -7.08 30.58
CA LYS A 70 -3.05 -6.11 29.48
C LYS A 70 -2.33 -6.64 28.25
N VAL A 71 -3.08 -7.03 27.22
CA VAL A 71 -2.56 -7.61 25.98
C VAL A 71 -3.10 -6.87 24.76
N LEU A 72 -2.23 -6.70 23.76
CA LEU A 72 -2.57 -6.23 22.42
C LEU A 72 -2.21 -7.32 21.41
N THR A 73 -3.15 -7.62 20.51
CA THR A 73 -2.97 -8.62 19.46
C THR A 73 -2.64 -7.94 18.14
N ASN A 74 -1.48 -8.27 17.56
CA ASN A 74 -1.08 -7.73 16.26
C ASN A 74 -1.19 -8.82 15.19
N ILE A 75 -1.99 -8.55 14.14
CA ILE A 75 -2.16 -9.43 12.98
C ILE A 75 -2.04 -8.64 11.70
N ARG A 76 -1.69 -9.32 10.60
CA ARG A 76 -1.60 -8.71 9.28
C ARG A 76 -2.99 -8.61 8.65
N GLN A 77 -3.26 -7.48 7.99
CA GLN A 77 -4.41 -7.36 7.11
C GLN A 77 -4.31 -8.39 5.97
N PRO A 78 -5.37 -9.16 5.69
CA PRO A 78 -5.43 -10.03 4.53
C PRO A 78 -5.64 -9.21 3.24
N SER A 79 -5.10 -9.75 2.15
CA SER A 79 -5.51 -9.34 0.80
C SER A 79 -6.96 -9.74 0.57
N MET A 80 -7.72 -8.85 -0.09
CA MET A 80 -9.11 -9.06 -0.45
C MET A 80 -9.25 -10.06 -1.61
N GLY A 81 -8.32 -10.05 -2.57
CA GLY A 81 -8.40 -10.88 -3.78
C GLY A 81 -8.58 -12.39 -3.51
N PRO A 82 -7.84 -13.00 -2.57
CA PRO A 82 -8.01 -14.40 -2.20
C PRO A 82 -9.29 -14.71 -1.43
N THR A 83 -9.91 -13.72 -0.76
CA THR A 83 -11.16 -13.87 -0.01
C THR A 83 -12.31 -14.34 -0.92
N PHE A 84 -12.33 -13.84 -2.17
CA PHE A 84 -13.31 -14.24 -3.19
C PHE A 84 -12.94 -15.55 -3.93
N GLY A 85 -11.86 -16.22 -3.52
CA GLY A 85 -11.41 -17.49 -4.09
C GLY A 85 -11.62 -18.65 -3.13
N ILE A 86 -10.50 -19.21 -2.64
CA ILE A 86 -10.48 -20.42 -1.79
C ILE A 86 -10.22 -20.08 -0.31
N LYS A 87 -9.63 -18.92 -0.01
CA LYS A 87 -9.21 -18.59 1.36
C LYS A 87 -10.36 -17.91 2.11
N GLY A 88 -10.93 -18.61 3.08
CA GLY A 88 -11.74 -17.99 4.13
C GLY A 88 -10.87 -17.36 5.23
N GLY A 89 -11.31 -16.20 5.73
CA GLY A 89 -10.92 -15.52 6.98
C GLY A 89 -9.47 -15.67 7.49
N ALA A 90 -8.64 -14.64 7.32
CA ALA A 90 -7.30 -14.60 7.93
C ALA A 90 -7.29 -14.15 9.41
N ALA A 91 -8.47 -13.93 9.99
CA ALA A 91 -8.71 -13.26 11.26
C ALA A 91 -8.79 -14.21 12.47
N GLY A 92 -8.47 -15.50 12.30
CA GLY A 92 -8.72 -16.55 13.28
C GLY A 92 -9.88 -17.45 12.86
N GLY A 93 -10.51 -18.13 13.82
CA GLY A 93 -11.65 -19.01 13.54
C GLY A 93 -12.31 -19.58 14.80
N GLY A 94 -13.58 -19.95 14.69
CA GLY A 94 -14.39 -20.36 15.84
C GLY A 94 -14.58 -19.20 16.82
N TYR A 95 -14.38 -19.46 18.11
CA TYR A 95 -14.49 -18.44 19.17
C TYR A 95 -13.26 -17.53 19.28
N ALA A 96 -12.17 -17.86 18.60
CA ALA A 96 -10.94 -17.06 18.59
C ALA A 96 -10.78 -16.34 17.25
N GLN A 97 -11.51 -15.23 17.09
CA GLN A 97 -11.52 -14.42 15.87
C GLN A 97 -11.56 -12.92 16.16
N CYS A 98 -11.07 -12.11 15.22
CA CYS A 98 -11.23 -10.65 15.27
C CYS A 98 -12.61 -10.21 14.76
N PHE A 99 -13.08 -9.05 15.24
CA PHE A 99 -14.37 -8.48 14.86
C PHE A 99 -14.19 -7.02 14.41
N PRO A 100 -15.00 -6.54 13.45
CA PRO A 100 -15.86 -7.30 12.54
C PRO A 100 -15.06 -8.00 11.41
N MET A 101 -15.34 -9.28 11.17
CA MET A 101 -14.60 -10.09 10.18
C MET A 101 -14.82 -9.64 8.73
N GLU A 102 -15.99 -9.11 8.40
CA GLU A 102 -16.30 -8.63 7.05
C GLU A 102 -15.41 -7.47 6.67
N ASP A 103 -15.31 -6.46 7.54
CA ASP A 103 -14.40 -5.33 7.37
C ASP A 103 -12.95 -5.81 7.24
N PHE A 104 -12.54 -6.76 8.08
CA PHE A 104 -11.17 -7.26 8.12
C PHE A 104 -10.76 -7.97 6.82
N ASN A 105 -11.68 -8.70 6.17
CA ASN A 105 -11.40 -9.45 4.95
C ASN A 105 -11.64 -8.66 3.64
N LEU A 106 -12.24 -7.46 3.74
CA LEU A 106 -12.56 -6.60 2.62
C LEU A 106 -11.72 -5.33 2.66
N HIS A 107 -12.36 -4.16 2.75
CA HIS A 107 -11.70 -2.87 2.56
C HIS A 107 -10.99 -2.36 3.81
N MET A 108 -11.39 -2.84 5.00
CA MET A 108 -10.92 -2.37 6.30
C MET A 108 -10.91 -0.84 6.39
N THR A 109 -9.75 -0.20 6.50
CA THR A 109 -9.57 1.26 6.54
C THR A 109 -9.01 1.85 5.23
N GLY A 110 -8.88 1.02 4.18
CA GLY A 110 -8.42 1.44 2.86
C GLY A 110 -6.91 1.33 2.61
N ASP A 111 -6.14 0.76 3.54
CA ASP A 111 -4.67 0.70 3.46
C ASP A 111 -4.16 0.03 2.18
N ILE A 112 -4.75 -1.10 1.78
CA ILE A 112 -4.39 -1.79 0.53
C ILE A 112 -4.81 -0.97 -0.71
N HIS A 113 -5.89 -0.20 -0.63
CA HIS A 113 -6.30 0.68 -1.74
C HIS A 113 -5.30 1.82 -1.92
N ALA A 114 -4.84 2.43 -0.82
CA ALA A 114 -3.80 3.45 -0.83
C ALA A 114 -2.50 2.91 -1.47
N ILE A 115 -2.07 1.70 -1.09
CA ILE A 115 -0.90 1.03 -1.70
C ILE A 115 -1.11 0.79 -3.19
N THR A 116 -2.31 0.32 -3.59
CA THR A 116 -2.65 0.07 -5.00
C THR A 116 -2.54 1.37 -5.81
N ALA A 117 -3.11 2.46 -5.30
CA ALA A 117 -3.08 3.77 -5.94
C ALA A 117 -1.65 4.31 -6.06
N ALA A 118 -0.87 4.27 -4.98
CA ALA A 118 0.52 4.74 -4.97
C ALA A 118 1.40 3.92 -5.94
N HIS A 119 1.28 2.58 -5.92
CA HIS A 119 2.08 1.71 -6.78
C HIS A 119 1.76 1.93 -8.26
N ASN A 120 0.49 2.06 -8.61
CA ASN A 120 0.06 2.28 -9.98
C ASN A 120 0.34 3.71 -10.46
N LEU A 121 0.33 4.71 -9.57
CA LEU A 121 0.80 6.06 -9.88
C LEU A 121 2.27 6.04 -10.28
N PHE A 122 3.12 5.31 -9.56
CA PHE A 122 4.53 5.17 -9.94
C PHE A 122 4.69 4.44 -11.29
N ALA A 123 3.95 3.36 -11.52
CA ALA A 123 3.93 2.66 -12.80
C ALA A 123 3.51 3.59 -13.97
N ALA A 124 2.50 4.45 -13.75
CA ALA A 124 2.06 5.43 -14.74
C ALA A 124 3.13 6.49 -15.01
N ALA A 125 3.85 6.95 -13.98
CA ALA A 125 4.93 7.92 -14.12
C ALA A 125 6.11 7.36 -14.93
N ILE A 126 6.46 6.08 -14.74
CA ILE A 126 7.49 5.39 -15.52
C ILE A 126 7.13 5.39 -17.00
N ASP A 127 5.92 4.94 -17.36
CA ASP A 127 5.49 4.86 -18.75
C ASP A 127 5.33 6.23 -19.40
N THR A 128 4.82 7.22 -18.65
CA THR A 128 4.69 8.61 -19.11
C THR A 128 6.05 9.23 -19.39
N ARG A 129 7.03 9.03 -18.51
CA ARG A 129 8.40 9.50 -18.70
C ARG A 129 9.06 8.82 -19.89
N TYR A 130 8.94 7.49 -19.99
CA TYR A 130 9.44 6.73 -21.12
C TYR A 130 8.86 7.23 -22.45
N TYR A 131 7.55 7.48 -22.53
CA TYR A 131 6.93 8.06 -23.71
C TYR A 131 7.48 9.45 -24.04
N HIS A 132 7.55 10.37 -23.07
CA HIS A 132 7.98 11.74 -23.31
C HIS A 132 9.46 11.86 -23.70
N GLU A 133 10.35 11.06 -23.11
CA GLU A 133 11.77 11.02 -23.51
C GLU A 133 11.95 10.56 -24.97
N ASN A 134 11.07 9.66 -25.41
CA ASN A 134 11.10 9.12 -26.76
C ASN A 134 10.28 9.94 -27.76
N SER A 135 9.45 10.89 -27.34
CA SER A 135 8.54 11.65 -28.22
C SER A 135 8.77 13.16 -28.20
N SER A 136 9.52 13.68 -27.22
CA SER A 136 9.71 15.12 -27.00
C SER A 136 11.19 15.48 -26.84
N SER A 137 11.52 16.76 -26.99
CA SER A 137 12.88 17.26 -26.73
C SER A 137 13.10 17.51 -25.23
N ALA A 138 14.36 17.48 -24.79
CA ALA A 138 14.70 17.81 -23.40
C ALA A 138 14.19 19.20 -22.99
N LYS A 139 14.29 20.19 -23.89
CA LYS A 139 13.75 21.55 -23.68
C LYS A 139 12.24 21.57 -23.42
N PHE A 140 11.48 20.72 -24.11
CA PHE A 140 10.04 20.61 -23.90
C PHE A 140 9.70 19.99 -22.54
N ILE A 141 10.43 18.96 -22.13
CA ILE A 141 10.29 18.34 -20.80
C ILE A 141 10.69 19.34 -19.71
N TRP A 142 11.81 20.05 -19.89
CA TRP A 142 12.29 21.09 -18.99
C TRP A 142 11.25 22.17 -18.71
N ASN A 143 10.61 22.68 -19.77
CA ASN A 143 9.56 23.69 -19.65
C ASN A 143 8.33 23.23 -18.86
N ARG A 144 8.10 21.92 -18.75
CA ARG A 144 7.00 21.33 -17.98
C ARG A 144 7.39 20.98 -16.55
N LEU A 145 8.62 20.49 -16.36
CA LEU A 145 9.15 20.20 -15.03
C LEU A 145 9.38 21.50 -14.25
N CYS A 146 9.93 22.51 -14.90
CA CYS A 146 10.25 23.79 -14.27
C CYS A 146 9.65 24.93 -15.11
N PRO A 147 8.33 25.17 -15.06
CA PRO A 147 7.72 26.24 -15.84
C PRO A 147 8.19 27.63 -15.38
N VAL A 148 8.09 28.60 -16.28
CA VAL A 148 8.37 30.01 -15.97
C VAL A 148 7.17 30.58 -15.21
N ASP A 149 7.41 31.24 -14.09
CA ASP A 149 6.37 31.89 -13.30
C ASP A 149 5.87 33.19 -13.98
N LYS A 150 4.89 33.86 -13.34
CA LYS A 150 4.34 35.14 -13.83
C LYS A 150 5.36 36.27 -13.91
N HIS A 151 6.50 36.13 -13.24
CA HIS A 151 7.58 37.10 -13.15
C HIS A 151 8.77 36.75 -14.05
N GLY A 152 8.65 35.71 -14.89
CA GLY A 152 9.71 35.30 -15.79
C GLY A 152 10.78 34.41 -15.16
N LYS A 153 10.62 33.95 -13.92
CA LYS A 153 11.62 33.18 -13.18
C LYS A 153 11.24 31.70 -13.09
N ARG A 154 12.25 30.83 -13.12
CA ARG A 154 12.13 29.40 -12.84
C ARG A 154 12.44 29.08 -11.38
N GLN A 155 11.76 28.08 -10.82
CA GLN A 155 12.06 27.56 -9.49
C GLN A 155 12.00 26.04 -9.47
N PHE A 156 12.94 25.41 -8.76
CA PHE A 156 12.89 23.98 -8.52
C PHE A 156 11.94 23.66 -7.37
N GLU A 157 11.06 22.70 -7.61
CA GLU A 157 10.25 22.10 -6.56
C GLU A 157 11.11 21.22 -5.64
N PRO A 158 10.78 21.09 -4.34
CA PRO A 158 11.54 20.25 -3.41
C PRO A 158 11.67 18.78 -3.84
N SER A 159 10.73 18.27 -4.64
CA SER A 159 10.80 16.91 -5.20
C SER A 159 11.95 16.71 -6.17
N MET A 160 12.52 17.79 -6.72
CA MET A 160 13.60 17.75 -7.70
C MET A 160 15.00 17.73 -7.06
N TYR A 161 15.09 18.04 -5.77
CA TYR A 161 16.37 18.22 -5.10
C TYR A 161 17.18 16.93 -5.02
N ALA A 162 16.52 15.79 -4.80
CA ALA A 162 17.19 14.49 -4.78
C ALA A 162 17.84 14.15 -6.14
N ARG A 163 17.16 14.50 -7.25
CA ARG A 163 17.72 14.34 -8.59
C ARG A 163 18.91 15.27 -8.83
N LEU A 164 18.82 16.53 -8.40
CA LEU A 164 19.94 17.48 -8.49
C LEU A 164 21.15 16.98 -7.69
N GLU A 165 20.92 16.44 -6.50
CA GLU A 165 21.96 15.86 -5.65
C GLU A 165 22.64 14.67 -6.32
N LYS A 166 21.86 13.74 -6.87
CA LYS A 166 22.37 12.59 -7.61
C LYS A 166 23.25 12.99 -8.80
N LEU A 167 22.95 14.11 -9.44
CA LEU A 167 23.71 14.65 -10.57
C LEU A 167 24.89 15.55 -10.17
N GLY A 168 25.11 15.80 -8.87
CA GLY A 168 26.15 16.73 -8.40
C GLY A 168 25.83 18.21 -8.61
N LEU A 169 24.55 18.54 -8.83
CA LEU A 169 24.05 19.88 -9.18
C LEU A 169 23.42 20.62 -7.98
N SER A 170 23.56 20.11 -6.76
CA SER A 170 22.97 20.69 -5.54
C SER A 170 23.31 22.16 -5.32
N HIS A 171 24.48 22.62 -5.77
CA HIS A 171 24.92 24.02 -5.65
C HIS A 171 24.10 24.98 -6.52
N LYS A 172 23.38 24.47 -7.53
CA LYS A 172 22.51 25.25 -8.45
C LYS A 172 21.02 25.16 -8.08
N LYS A 173 20.66 24.53 -6.95
CA LYS A 173 19.26 24.31 -6.54
C LYS A 173 18.42 25.58 -6.36
N HIS A 174 19.08 26.73 -6.17
CA HIS A 174 18.41 28.01 -5.90
C HIS A 174 18.04 28.79 -7.16
N ASP A 175 18.63 28.43 -8.30
CA ASP A 175 18.40 29.11 -9.56
C ASP A 175 18.53 28.12 -10.73
N PRO A 176 17.40 27.64 -11.27
CA PRO A 176 17.37 26.75 -12.43
C PRO A 176 18.02 27.34 -13.68
N ASP A 177 18.07 28.67 -13.80
CA ASP A 177 18.62 29.34 -14.98
C ASP A 177 20.17 29.29 -15.02
N LEU A 178 20.81 28.81 -13.93
CA LEU A 178 22.25 28.51 -13.89
C LEU A 178 22.64 27.16 -14.53
N LEU A 179 21.66 26.33 -14.90
CA LEU A 179 21.93 25.07 -15.58
C LEU A 179 22.30 25.32 -17.04
N THR A 180 23.39 24.69 -17.48
CA THR A 180 23.76 24.59 -18.89
C THR A 180 22.80 23.68 -19.64
N GLU A 181 22.78 23.76 -20.98
CA GLU A 181 21.92 22.90 -21.80
C GLU A 181 22.20 21.40 -21.57
N GLU A 182 23.46 21.01 -21.38
CA GLU A 182 23.86 19.62 -21.08
C GLU A 182 23.36 19.16 -19.71
N GLU A 183 23.42 20.02 -18.69
CA GLU A 183 22.91 19.70 -17.35
C GLU A 183 21.38 19.60 -17.35
N ILE A 184 20.68 20.48 -18.09
CA ILE A 184 19.23 20.40 -18.28
C ILE A 184 18.87 19.08 -18.96
N GLU A 185 19.63 18.65 -19.97
CA GLU A 185 19.40 17.37 -20.65
C GLU A 185 19.57 16.19 -19.70
N LYS A 186 20.66 16.14 -18.91
CA LYS A 186 20.89 15.08 -17.90
C LYS A 186 19.83 15.07 -16.79
N PHE A 187 19.30 16.23 -16.43
CA PHE A 187 18.23 16.35 -15.46
C PHE A 187 16.90 15.83 -16.03
N CYS A 188 16.57 16.22 -17.27
CA CYS A 188 15.30 15.91 -17.92
C CYS A 188 15.22 14.53 -18.56
N ILE A 189 16.34 13.88 -18.87
CA ILE A 189 16.38 12.58 -19.54
C ILE A 189 16.97 11.55 -18.56
N LEU A 190 16.16 10.57 -18.16
CA LEU A 190 16.62 9.45 -17.33
C LEU A 190 17.24 8.34 -18.18
N ASP A 191 16.96 8.33 -19.49
CA ASP A 191 17.46 7.35 -20.46
C ASP A 191 17.09 5.92 -20.07
N ILE A 192 15.80 5.73 -19.74
CA ILE A 192 15.24 4.46 -19.28
C ILE A 192 15.51 3.35 -20.29
N ASP A 193 16.10 2.24 -19.81
CA ASP A 193 16.14 0.98 -20.54
C ASP A 193 14.85 0.18 -20.27
N PRO A 194 13.97 0.01 -21.28
CA PRO A 194 12.68 -0.65 -21.10
C PRO A 194 12.79 -2.12 -20.68
N ASP A 195 13.88 -2.81 -21.03
CA ASP A 195 14.07 -4.23 -20.71
C ASP A 195 14.43 -4.44 -19.23
N THR A 196 14.87 -3.37 -18.55
CA THR A 196 15.23 -3.39 -17.13
C THR A 196 14.10 -2.96 -16.20
N ILE A 197 12.92 -2.63 -16.74
CA ILE A 197 11.77 -2.23 -15.92
C ILE A 197 11.25 -3.44 -15.13
N THR A 198 11.58 -3.47 -13.85
CA THR A 198 11.09 -4.48 -12.90
C THR A 198 9.80 -4.07 -12.23
N TRP A 199 9.47 -2.77 -12.25
CA TRP A 199 8.24 -2.24 -11.65
C TRP A 199 7.00 -2.70 -12.42
N ARG A 200 6.14 -3.43 -11.70
CA ARG A 200 4.89 -3.98 -12.23
C ARG A 200 3.74 -3.01 -11.97
N ARG A 201 2.54 -3.38 -12.42
CA ARG A 201 1.30 -2.79 -11.88
C ARG A 201 0.76 -3.71 -10.80
N VAL A 202 -0.22 -3.26 -10.03
CA VAL A 202 -0.87 -4.09 -9.03
C VAL A 202 -2.38 -3.95 -9.02
N THR A 203 -3.04 -5.02 -8.58
CA THR A 203 -4.47 -5.05 -8.25
C THR A 203 -4.67 -6.01 -7.09
N ASP A 204 -5.62 -5.73 -6.19
CA ASP A 204 -5.95 -6.64 -5.09
C ASP A 204 -7.06 -7.62 -5.47
N CYS A 205 -6.96 -8.17 -6.68
CA CYS A 205 -7.86 -9.16 -7.25
C CYS A 205 -7.08 -10.39 -7.72
N SER A 206 -7.70 -11.57 -7.59
CA SER A 206 -7.11 -12.83 -8.07
C SER A 206 -7.28 -12.98 -9.59
N ASP A 207 -6.51 -12.21 -10.37
CA ASP A 207 -6.58 -12.24 -11.84
C ASP A 207 -5.32 -12.83 -12.48
N LYS A 208 -5.46 -14.02 -13.09
CA LYS A 208 -4.36 -14.72 -13.77
C LYS A 208 -4.02 -14.14 -15.15
N TYR A 209 -4.97 -13.47 -15.82
CA TYR A 209 -4.79 -12.98 -17.19
C TYR A 209 -3.88 -11.74 -17.23
N LEU A 210 -3.81 -10.99 -16.13
CA LEU A 210 -2.94 -9.82 -16.01
C LEU A 210 -1.46 -10.14 -15.75
N ARG A 211 -1.07 -11.43 -15.65
CA ARG A 211 0.32 -11.84 -15.42
C ARG A 211 1.26 -11.48 -16.57
N LYS A 212 0.74 -11.31 -17.79
CA LYS A 212 1.50 -10.87 -18.96
C LYS A 212 0.57 -10.11 -19.90
N VAL A 213 0.79 -8.81 -20.05
CA VAL A 213 -0.03 -7.92 -20.87
C VAL A 213 0.87 -7.04 -21.74
N GLU A 214 0.40 -6.67 -22.93
CA GLU A 214 1.03 -5.64 -23.75
C GLU A 214 0.31 -4.31 -23.49
N ILE A 215 1.06 -3.25 -23.20
CA ILE A 215 0.53 -1.90 -22.92
C ILE A 215 1.03 -0.89 -23.96
N GLY A 216 0.45 0.31 -23.98
CA GLY A 216 0.85 1.39 -24.90
C GLY A 216 0.40 1.13 -26.33
N LEU A 217 -0.78 0.52 -26.52
CA LEU A 217 -1.35 0.18 -27.82
C LEU A 217 -2.28 1.26 -28.39
N ASN A 218 -2.62 2.31 -27.63
CA ASN A 218 -3.46 3.37 -28.15
C ASN A 218 -2.61 4.26 -29.09
N SER A 219 -3.22 4.66 -30.20
CA SER A 219 -2.63 5.55 -31.21
C SER A 219 -1.97 6.82 -30.63
N SER A 220 -2.42 7.31 -29.46
CA SER A 220 -1.79 8.44 -28.77
C SER A 220 -0.38 8.16 -28.26
N GLU A 221 -0.02 6.90 -27.98
CA GLU A 221 1.31 6.52 -27.53
C GLU A 221 2.29 6.22 -28.69
N PHE A 222 1.99 6.71 -29.89
CA PHE A 222 2.94 6.67 -31.01
C PHE A 222 4.04 7.73 -30.84
N SER A 223 5.31 7.31 -30.95
CA SER A 223 6.43 8.25 -30.98
C SER A 223 6.70 8.70 -32.42
N LYS A 224 6.46 9.98 -32.71
CA LYS A 224 6.84 10.58 -34.00
C LYS A 224 8.36 10.59 -34.22
N LYS A 225 9.14 10.70 -33.14
CA LYS A 225 10.61 10.77 -33.20
C LYS A 225 11.22 9.41 -33.57
N LYS A 226 10.64 8.31 -33.10
CA LYS A 226 11.09 6.95 -33.44
C LYS A 226 10.34 6.32 -34.62
N GLY A 227 9.16 6.83 -34.95
CA GLY A 227 8.31 6.25 -35.99
C GLY A 227 7.66 4.93 -35.57
N GLU A 228 7.51 4.68 -34.27
CA GLU A 228 6.95 3.43 -33.74
C GLU A 228 5.99 3.65 -32.57
N GLN A 229 5.15 2.65 -32.32
CA GLN A 229 4.27 2.59 -31.16
C GLN A 229 5.10 2.32 -29.90
N MET A 230 4.92 3.11 -28.84
CA MET A 230 5.64 2.94 -27.57
C MET A 230 5.05 1.79 -26.72
N LYS A 231 4.90 0.62 -27.33
CA LYS A 231 4.36 -0.57 -26.70
C LYS A 231 5.43 -1.33 -25.92
N ARG A 232 5.04 -1.98 -24.83
CA ARG A 232 5.92 -2.89 -24.09
C ARG A 232 5.14 -3.97 -23.36
N MET A 233 5.83 -5.04 -23.01
CA MET A 233 5.30 -6.04 -22.10
C MET A 233 5.30 -5.50 -20.67
N ALA A 234 4.22 -5.77 -19.95
CA ALA A 234 4.05 -5.49 -18.54
C ALA A 234 3.36 -6.67 -17.83
N SER A 235 3.28 -6.60 -16.51
CA SER A 235 2.58 -7.59 -15.69
C SER A 235 1.96 -6.93 -14.48
N TYR A 236 0.96 -7.61 -13.90
CA TYR A 236 0.36 -7.23 -12.64
C TYR A 236 0.76 -8.20 -11.53
N GLY A 237 1.07 -7.67 -10.36
CA GLY A 237 1.15 -8.40 -9.10
C GLY A 237 -0.12 -8.22 -8.27
N ILE A 238 -0.29 -9.07 -7.25
CA ILE A 238 -1.27 -8.78 -6.20
C ILE A 238 -0.76 -7.61 -5.35
N THR A 239 -1.62 -6.69 -4.91
CA THR A 239 -1.17 -5.46 -4.21
C THR A 239 -0.27 -5.73 -3.02
N VAL A 240 -0.57 -6.77 -2.23
CA VAL A 240 0.24 -7.14 -1.05
C VAL A 240 1.67 -7.61 -1.40
N SER A 241 1.99 -7.84 -2.68
CA SER A 241 3.34 -8.14 -3.17
C SER A 241 4.15 -6.90 -3.57
N SER A 242 3.56 -5.70 -3.44
CA SER A 242 4.21 -4.42 -3.71
C SER A 242 5.36 -4.15 -2.72
N GLU A 243 6.46 -3.57 -3.20
CA GLU A 243 7.52 -3.03 -2.33
C GLU A 243 6.98 -1.96 -1.36
N ILE A 244 5.98 -1.18 -1.78
CA ILE A 244 5.32 -0.18 -0.93
C ILE A 244 4.66 -0.83 0.30
N MET A 245 4.15 -2.06 0.19
CA MET A 245 3.63 -2.81 1.35
C MET A 245 4.74 -3.14 2.35
N ALA A 246 5.91 -3.55 1.87
CA ALA A 246 7.07 -3.81 2.73
C ALA A 246 7.57 -2.52 3.38
N ILE A 247 7.60 -1.41 2.64
CA ILE A 247 7.96 -0.09 3.16
C ILE A 247 6.98 0.35 4.25
N LEU A 248 5.66 0.20 4.04
CA LEU A 248 4.64 0.53 5.03
C LEU A 248 4.86 -0.25 6.34
N ALA A 249 5.19 -1.54 6.25
CA ALA A 249 5.42 -2.39 7.42
C ALA A 249 6.72 -2.08 8.18
N LEU A 250 7.66 -1.34 7.57
CA LEU A 250 8.98 -1.03 8.13
C LEU A 250 9.17 0.45 8.49
N ALA A 251 8.28 1.33 8.01
CA ALA A 251 8.37 2.76 8.25
C ALA A 251 7.98 3.10 9.70
N THR A 252 8.75 4.00 10.33
CA THR A 252 8.49 4.45 11.71
C THR A 252 7.64 5.71 11.79
N ASP A 253 7.74 6.57 10.76
CA ASP A 253 7.03 7.85 10.66
C ASP A 253 6.92 8.28 9.18
N LEU A 254 6.23 9.40 8.93
CA LEU A 254 5.98 9.89 7.57
C LEU A 254 7.27 10.32 6.85
N LYS A 255 8.29 10.79 7.58
CA LYS A 255 9.59 11.18 7.01
C LYS A 255 10.38 9.94 6.59
N ASP A 256 10.39 8.89 7.41
CA ASP A 256 11.00 7.60 7.08
C ASP A 256 10.26 6.94 5.90
N LEU A 257 8.92 6.93 5.92
CA LEU A 257 8.08 6.46 4.82
C LEU A 257 8.47 7.15 3.50
N ARG A 258 8.50 8.48 3.49
CA ARG A 258 8.90 9.27 2.31
C ARG A 258 10.31 8.93 1.85
N THR A 259 11.26 8.80 2.76
CA THR A 259 12.66 8.49 2.45
C THR A 259 12.80 7.11 1.80
N ARG A 260 12.06 6.11 2.30
CA ARG A 260 12.06 4.75 1.73
C ARG A 260 11.40 4.72 0.36
N LEU A 261 10.27 5.40 0.20
CA LEU A 261 9.58 5.53 -1.09
C LEU A 261 10.50 6.14 -2.16
N GLY A 262 11.26 7.19 -1.83
CA GLY A 262 12.16 7.87 -2.77
C GLY A 262 13.31 6.99 -3.26
N LYS A 263 13.72 6.00 -2.47
CA LYS A 263 14.80 5.04 -2.76
C LYS A 263 14.38 3.83 -3.57
N MET A 264 13.07 3.61 -3.80
CA MET A 264 12.60 2.47 -4.60
C MET A 264 13.18 2.55 -6.01
N ILE A 265 13.84 1.48 -6.45
CA ILE A 265 14.43 1.37 -7.80
C ILE A 265 13.40 0.69 -8.71
N CYS A 266 13.05 1.32 -9.83
CA CYS A 266 12.08 0.75 -10.76
C CYS A 266 12.68 0.16 -12.04
N CYS A 267 13.85 0.67 -12.45
CA CYS A 267 14.55 0.28 -13.67
C CYS A 267 15.99 0.82 -13.63
N TYR A 268 16.73 0.57 -14.70
CA TYR A 268 18.05 1.11 -14.95
C TYR A 268 18.03 1.99 -16.21
N SER A 269 18.95 2.94 -16.28
CA SER A 269 19.24 3.64 -17.53
C SER A 269 20.01 2.71 -18.49
N LYS A 270 20.10 3.08 -19.77
CA LYS A 270 20.94 2.34 -20.74
C LYS A 270 22.43 2.34 -20.38
N LYS A 271 22.84 3.21 -19.46
CA LYS A 271 24.21 3.25 -18.91
C LYS A 271 24.37 2.36 -17.67
N GLY A 272 23.32 1.66 -17.23
CA GLY A 272 23.32 0.80 -16.05
C GLY A 272 23.17 1.55 -14.73
N GLU A 273 22.77 2.84 -14.75
CA GLU A 273 22.53 3.59 -13.52
C GLU A 273 21.13 3.27 -12.97
N PRO A 274 20.96 2.98 -11.67
CA PRO A 274 19.65 2.71 -11.09
C PRO A 274 18.78 3.96 -11.13
N ILE A 275 17.52 3.83 -11.53
CA ILE A 275 16.54 4.93 -11.55
C ILE A 275 15.53 4.72 -10.43
N THR A 276 15.39 5.72 -9.56
CA THR A 276 14.56 5.66 -8.36
C THR A 276 13.30 6.51 -8.46
N ALA A 277 12.33 6.34 -7.55
CA ALA A 277 11.13 7.19 -7.49
C ALA A 277 11.44 8.69 -7.35
N ASP A 278 12.52 9.05 -6.64
CA ASP A 278 13.00 10.42 -6.54
C ASP A 278 13.47 11.00 -7.88
N ASP A 279 14.02 10.18 -8.80
CA ASP A 279 14.38 10.64 -10.15
C ASP A 279 13.14 11.06 -10.97
N PHE A 280 11.96 10.51 -10.66
CA PHE A 280 10.68 10.92 -11.24
C PHE A 280 10.04 12.10 -10.52
N GLY A 281 10.57 12.52 -9.36
CA GLY A 281 10.01 13.60 -8.55
C GLY A 281 8.63 13.28 -7.96
N ILE A 282 8.24 11.99 -7.85
CA ILE A 282 6.89 11.58 -7.47
C ILE A 282 6.75 11.18 -5.99
N THR A 283 7.85 11.08 -5.26
CA THR A 283 7.91 10.62 -3.86
C THR A 283 6.95 11.36 -2.93
N GLY A 284 6.79 12.67 -3.11
CA GLY A 284 5.82 13.46 -2.35
C GLY A 284 4.38 13.02 -2.60
N ALA A 285 4.00 12.78 -3.84
CA ALA A 285 2.66 12.30 -4.21
C ALA A 285 2.40 10.89 -3.67
N LEU A 286 3.41 10.01 -3.73
CA LEU A 286 3.32 8.67 -3.13
C LEU A 286 3.11 8.74 -1.62
N ALA A 287 3.87 9.60 -0.92
CA ALA A 287 3.73 9.79 0.52
C ALA A 287 2.35 10.33 0.92
N VAL A 288 1.78 11.25 0.14
CA VAL A 288 0.42 11.78 0.38
C VAL A 288 -0.63 10.68 0.23
N LEU A 289 -0.55 9.85 -0.82
CA LEU A 289 -1.47 8.72 -0.99
C LEU A 289 -1.38 7.70 0.16
N MET A 290 -0.21 7.59 0.78
CA MET A 290 0.07 6.64 1.86
C MET A 290 -0.12 7.22 3.27
N MET A 291 -0.39 8.53 3.39
CA MET A 291 -0.39 9.24 4.67
C MET A 291 -1.36 8.62 5.68
N ASP A 292 -2.57 8.29 5.22
CA ASP A 292 -3.60 7.69 6.07
C ASP A 292 -3.40 6.19 6.25
N ALA A 293 -2.62 5.53 5.39
CA ALA A 293 -2.31 4.11 5.52
C ALA A 293 -1.27 3.82 6.62
N LEU A 294 -0.39 4.79 6.92
CA LEU A 294 0.71 4.62 7.87
C LEU A 294 0.27 4.42 9.34
N PRO A 295 -0.71 5.18 9.87
CA PRO A 295 -1.25 4.92 11.21
C PRO A 295 -1.79 3.48 11.35
N PRO A 296 -1.42 2.74 12.42
CA PRO A 296 -1.92 1.40 12.63
C PRO A 296 -3.43 1.39 12.88
N THR A 297 -4.09 0.34 12.40
CA THR A 297 -5.53 0.15 12.57
C THR A 297 -5.81 -0.66 13.83
N MET A 298 -6.68 -0.13 14.69
CA MET A 298 -7.31 -0.82 15.81
C MET A 298 -8.66 -1.40 15.40
N LEU A 299 -8.89 -2.62 15.84
CA LEU A 299 -10.15 -3.33 15.74
C LEU A 299 -10.52 -3.84 17.13
N GLU A 300 -11.82 -3.96 17.39
CA GLU A 300 -12.29 -4.60 18.60
C GLU A 300 -12.05 -6.12 18.54
N GLN A 301 -11.68 -6.71 19.66
CA GLN A 301 -11.63 -8.15 19.81
C GLN A 301 -12.86 -8.59 20.59
N LEU A 302 -13.59 -9.59 20.09
CA LEU A 302 -14.69 -10.19 20.83
C LEU A 302 -14.16 -10.74 22.16
N ALA A 303 -14.68 -10.19 23.27
CA ALA A 303 -14.39 -10.69 24.60
C ALA A 303 -15.07 -12.05 24.82
N ALA A 304 -14.48 -12.93 25.64
CA ALA A 304 -15.06 -14.24 25.96
C ALA A 304 -16.52 -14.15 26.47
N GLN A 305 -16.83 -13.12 27.27
CA GLN A 305 -18.19 -12.85 27.77
C GLN A 305 -19.17 -12.40 26.68
N GLN A 306 -18.70 -11.68 25.66
CA GLN A 306 -19.53 -11.32 24.50
C GLN A 306 -19.79 -12.54 23.62
N LEU A 307 -18.83 -13.47 23.53
CA LEU A 307 -19.00 -14.74 22.83
C LEU A 307 -19.95 -15.68 23.57
N GLU A 308 -19.94 -15.68 24.91
CA GLU A 308 -20.91 -16.41 25.74
C GLU A 308 -22.31 -15.81 25.61
N ALA A 309 -22.46 -14.49 25.64
CA ALA A 309 -23.74 -13.83 25.41
C ALA A 309 -24.28 -14.07 23.99
N ILE A 310 -23.40 -14.06 22.98
CA ILE A 310 -23.77 -14.46 21.61
C ILE A 310 -24.12 -15.94 21.57
N SER A 311 -23.45 -16.82 22.33
CA SER A 311 -23.78 -18.25 22.38
C SER A 311 -25.10 -18.55 23.10
N ASP A 312 -25.44 -17.78 24.14
CA ASP A 312 -26.69 -17.88 24.90
C ASP A 312 -27.86 -17.22 24.13
N GLU A 313 -27.62 -16.14 23.39
CA GLU A 313 -28.58 -15.59 22.42
C GLU A 313 -28.70 -16.44 21.14
N THR A 314 -27.74 -17.36 20.91
CA THR A 314 -27.78 -18.36 19.83
C THR A 314 -28.16 -19.76 20.31
N ASP A 315 -29.11 -19.83 21.25
CA ASP A 315 -30.19 -20.81 21.10
C ASP A 315 -30.95 -20.44 19.81
N MET A 316 -30.36 -20.84 18.67
CA MET A 316 -30.63 -20.29 17.34
C MET A 316 -32.13 -20.32 17.04
N SER A 317 -32.75 -19.13 16.93
CA SER A 317 -33.96 -19.04 16.12
C SER A 317 -33.61 -19.51 14.71
N ASP A 318 -34.41 -20.43 14.18
CA ASP A 318 -34.24 -21.03 12.85
C ASP A 318 -34.07 -19.99 11.72
N SER A 319 -34.45 -18.72 11.97
CA SER A 319 -34.31 -17.58 11.06
C SER A 319 -32.85 -17.21 10.71
N LEU A 320 -31.87 -17.40 11.61
CA LEU A 320 -30.45 -17.10 11.35
C LEU A 320 -29.74 -18.25 10.64
N ARG A 321 -30.15 -19.50 10.91
CA ARG A 321 -29.78 -20.67 10.08
C ARG A 321 -30.34 -20.55 8.67
N GLU A 322 -31.53 -19.97 8.53
CA GLU A 322 -32.13 -19.67 7.25
C GLU A 322 -31.36 -18.55 6.54
N LYS A 323 -31.07 -17.39 7.18
CA LYS A 323 -30.23 -16.34 6.57
C LYS A 323 -28.81 -16.79 6.19
N ALA A 324 -28.13 -17.54 7.05
CA ALA A 324 -26.81 -18.09 6.74
C ALA A 324 -26.87 -19.17 5.63
N ARG A 325 -27.99 -19.91 5.51
CA ARG A 325 -28.27 -20.76 4.35
C ARG A 325 -28.56 -19.92 3.10
N THR A 326 -29.33 -18.85 3.18
CA THR A 326 -29.66 -17.96 2.04
C THR A 326 -28.43 -17.21 1.54
N GLU A 327 -27.49 -16.82 2.41
CA GLU A 327 -26.22 -16.19 2.03
C GLU A 327 -25.21 -17.21 1.49
N LYS A 328 -25.13 -18.42 2.07
CA LYS A 328 -24.41 -19.53 1.42
C LYS A 328 -25.00 -19.90 0.06
N GLN A 329 -26.33 -19.84 -0.07
CA GLN A 329 -27.04 -20.09 -1.31
C GLN A 329 -26.80 -18.95 -2.31
N ALA A 330 -26.77 -17.67 -1.90
CA ALA A 330 -26.47 -16.54 -2.79
C ALA A 330 -25.00 -16.55 -3.28
N VAL A 331 -24.06 -16.99 -2.44
CA VAL A 331 -22.65 -17.19 -2.82
C VAL A 331 -22.46 -18.48 -3.64
N GLN A 332 -23.33 -19.50 -3.51
CA GLN A 332 -23.31 -20.71 -4.36
C GLN A 332 -24.11 -20.57 -5.66
N ASP A 333 -25.14 -19.73 -5.70
CA ASP A 333 -26.04 -19.48 -6.84
C ASP A 333 -25.51 -18.38 -7.78
N SER A 334 -24.48 -17.65 -7.38
CA SER A 334 -23.64 -16.85 -8.29
C SER A 334 -22.74 -17.76 -9.13
N SER A 335 -23.39 -18.56 -9.97
CA SER A 335 -22.79 -19.58 -10.82
C SER A 335 -21.95 -18.98 -11.96
N TRP A 336 -20.70 -18.62 -11.69
CA TRP A 336 -19.65 -18.65 -12.71
C TRP A 336 -19.11 -20.08 -12.82
N ARG A 337 -19.88 -20.95 -13.48
CA ARG A 337 -19.43 -22.31 -13.83
C ARG A 337 -18.58 -22.23 -15.11
N PHE A 338 -17.25 -22.25 -14.95
CA PHE A 338 -16.39 -22.75 -16.03
C PHE A 338 -16.62 -24.26 -16.16
N ARG A 339 -17.28 -24.69 -17.24
CA ARG A 339 -17.18 -26.08 -17.71
C ARG A 339 -15.75 -26.30 -18.24
N LYS A 340 -15.24 -27.51 -18.02
CA LYS A 340 -13.90 -28.00 -18.38
C LYS A 340 -13.44 -27.56 -19.77
#